data_AF-A0A1W9VA23-F1
#
_entry.id   AF-A0A1W9VA23-F1
#
_cell.length_a   1.000
_cell.length_b   1.000
_cell.length_c   1.000
_cell.angle_alpha   90.00
_cell.angle_beta   90.00
_cell.angle_gamma   90.00
#
_symmetry.space_group_name_H-M   'P 1'
#
loop_
_entity.id
_entity.type
_entity.pdbx_description
1 polymer ?
#
loop_
_entity_poly.entity_id
_entity_poly.type
_entity_poly.pdbx_seq_one_letter_code
_entity_poly.pdbx_strand_id
1 'polypeptide(L)' 'MKLQDKVEHWLDIAEYDLETAIAMQNSGQYLYTVFMRQQAVEKLLKAPSAKGRRSPTHPQSGVSSQRA' A
#
# COMPACT_ATOMS: atom_id res chain seq x y z
N MET A 1 -3.80 17.57 -0.30
CA MET A 1 -2.86 16.90 0.61
C MET A 1 -1.44 17.20 0.15
N LYS A 2 -0.67 17.89 0.99
CA LYS A 2 0.73 18.25 0.71
C LYS A 2 1.59 16.97 0.68
N LEU A 3 2.79 17.06 0.11
CA LEU A 3 3.73 15.93 0.05
C LEU A 3 4.01 15.38 1.45
N GLN A 4 4.23 16.27 2.43
CA GLN A 4 4.50 15.91 3.81
C GLN A 4 3.36 15.10 4.42
N ASP A 5 2.12 15.59 4.31
CA ASP A 5 0.93 14.87 4.78
C ASP A 5 0.85 13.46 4.16
N LYS A 6 1.21 13.28 2.88
CA LYS A 6 1.22 11.96 2.21
C LYS A 6 2.29 11.03 2.79
N VAL A 7 3.47 11.58 3.08
CA VAL A 7 4.55 10.81 3.69
C VAL A 7 4.12 10.36 5.09
N GLU A 8 3.59 11.27 5.90
CA GLU A 8 3.06 10.99 7.24
C GLU A 8 1.96 9.93 7.20
N HIS A 9 0.99 10.06 6.29
CA HIS A 9 -0.07 9.06 6.13
C HIS A 9 0.46 7.64 5.85
N TRP A 10 1.46 7.51 4.99
CA TRP A 10 2.05 6.19 4.71
C TRP A 10 2.93 5.68 5.85
N LEU A 11 3.55 6.57 6.63
CA LEU A 11 4.29 6.23 7.84
C LEU A 11 3.34 5.70 8.92
N ASP A 12 2.22 6.39 9.19
CA ASP A 12 1.23 5.98 10.18
C ASP A 12 0.69 4.57 9.88
N ILE A 13 0.39 4.28 8.60
CA ILE A 13 -0.07 2.95 8.19
C ILE A 13 1.05 1.90 8.36
N ALA A 14 2.29 2.24 8.02
CA ALA A 14 3.41 1.31 8.16
C ALA A 14 3.70 0.99 9.64
N GLU A 15 3.57 1.97 10.53
CA GLU A 15 3.71 1.78 11.97
C GLU A 15 2.61 0.85 12.52
N TYR A 16 1.36 1.08 12.13
CA TYR A 16 0.25 0.20 12.49
C TYR A 16 0.46 -1.25 12.02
N ASP A 17 0.96 -1.44 10.79
CA ASP A 17 1.28 -2.77 10.27
C ASP A 17 2.37 -3.47 11.12
N LEU A 18 3.39 -2.73 11.58
CA LEU A 18 4.45 -3.26 12.45
C LEU A 18 3.93 -3.61 13.85
N GLU A 19 3.11 -2.75 14.45
CA GLU A 19 2.46 -3.04 15.74
C GLU A 19 1.61 -4.31 15.66
N THR A 20 0.85 -4.46 14.58
CA THR A 20 0.07 -5.67 14.31
C THR A 20 0.97 -6.89 14.12
N ALA A 21 2.10 -6.75 13.40
CA ALA A 21 3.07 -7.82 13.23
C ALA A 21 3.66 -8.28 14.58
N ILE A 22 3.92 -7.35 15.51
CA ILE A 22 4.41 -7.66 16.86
C ILE A 22 3.35 -8.43 17.65
N ALA A 23 2.08 -8.01 17.61
CA ALA A 23 0.99 -8.73 18.27
C ALA A 23 0.80 -10.15 17.71
N MET A 24 0.93 -10.31 16.39
CA MET A 24 0.89 -11.62 15.72
C MET A 24 2.08 -12.49 16.10
N GLN A 25 3.27 -11.92 16.22
CA GLN A 25 4.46 -12.65 16.66
C GLN A 25 4.30 -13.15 18.10
N ASN A 26 3.79 -12.32 19.00
CA ASN A 26 3.56 -12.66 20.40
C ASN A 26 2.49 -13.75 20.58
N SER A 27 1.57 -13.90 19.62
CA SER A 27 0.55 -14.96 19.60
C SER A 27 0.96 -16.21 18.80
N GLY A 28 2.20 -16.27 18.29
CA GLY A 28 2.71 -17.41 17.52
C GLY A 28 2.22 -17.48 16.07
N GLN A 29 1.55 -16.43 15.57
CA GLN A 29 1.01 -16.35 14.21
C GLN A 29 2.09 -15.89 13.22
N TYR A 30 3.13 -16.70 13.04
CA TYR A 30 4.33 -16.31 12.28
C TYR A 30 4.08 -16.06 10.78
N LEU A 31 3.16 -16.80 10.15
CA LEU A 31 2.80 -16.55 8.74
C LEU A 31 2.23 -15.15 8.55
N TYR A 32 1.31 -14.74 9.42
CA TYR A 32 0.73 -13.40 9.39
C TYR A 32 1.74 -12.32 9.82
N THR A 33 2.65 -12.65 10.74
CA THR A 33 3.76 -11.76 11.13
C THR A 33 4.60 -11.35 9.91
N VAL A 34 5.00 -12.31 9.07
CA VAL A 34 5.79 -12.04 7.86
C VAL A 34 5.00 -11.20 6.87
N PHE A 35 3.71 -11.54 6.67
CA PHE A 35 2.82 -10.77 5.80
C PHE A 35 2.72 -9.30 6.25
N MET A 36 2.51 -9.04 7.55
CA MET A 36 2.40 -7.67 8.06
C MET A 36 3.72 -6.88 7.94
N ARG A 37 4.88 -7.53 8.13
CA ARG A 37 6.17 -6.89 7.89
C ARG A 37 6.39 -6.53 6.42
N GLN A 38 5.99 -7.41 5.49
CA GLN A 38 6.04 -7.10 4.05
C GLN A 38 5.16 -5.88 3.72
N GLN A 39 3.95 -5.85 4.29
CA GLN A 39 3.03 -4.73 4.13
C GLN A 39 3.64 -3.42 4.62
N ALA A 40 4.22 -3.38 5.82
CA ALA A 40 4.90 -2.20 6.34
C ALA A 40 6.01 -1.68 5.39
N VAL A 41 6.88 -2.57 4.89
CA VAL A 41 7.94 -2.21 3.93
C VAL A 41 7.35 -1.64 2.64
N GLU A 42 6.28 -2.22 2.10
CA GLU A 42 5.63 -1.72 0.89
C GLU A 42 5.07 -0.30 1.08
N LYS A 43 4.47 0.01 2.24
CA LYS A 43 3.99 1.36 2.56
C LYS A 43 5.15 2.36 2.71
N LEU A 44 6.23 1.96 3.39
CA LEU A 44 7.43 2.81 3.52
C LEU A 44 8.05 3.16 2.17
N LEU A 45 7.97 2.28 1.17
CA LEU A 45 8.45 2.56 -0.20
C LEU A 45 7.47 3.43 -1.02
N LYS A 46 6.19 3.45 -0.66
CA LYS A 46 5.18 4.33 -1.28
C LYS A 46 5.27 5.77 -0.78
N ALA A 47 5.65 5.99 0.48
CA ALA A 47 5.74 7.32 1.09
C ALA A 47 6.60 8.32 0.27
N PRO A 48 7.82 7.98 -0.19
CA PRO A 48 8.67 8.88 -0.98
C PRO A 48 8.21 9.06 -2.43
N SER A 49 7.31 8.20 -2.95
CA SER A 49 7.00 8.11 -4.38
C SER A 49 6.00 9.15 -4.91
N ALA A 50 5.61 10.14 -4.10
CA ALA A 50 4.65 11.18 -4.51
C ALA A 50 5.21 12.18 -5.57
N LYS A 51 6.48 12.04 -5.98
CA LYS A 51 7.01 12.63 -7.22
C LYS A 51 6.85 11.65 -8.39
N GLY A 52 5.78 11.82 -9.16
CA GLY A 52 5.82 11.54 -10.60
C GLY A 52 5.48 10.13 -11.09
N ARG A 53 4.58 9.38 -10.45
CA ARG A 53 3.91 8.26 -11.15
C ARG A 53 2.54 8.72 -11.65
N ARG A 54 2.42 8.97 -12.97
CA ARG A 54 1.11 8.90 -13.62
C ARG A 54 0.61 7.48 -13.37
N SER A 55 -0.54 7.35 -12.71
CA SER A 55 -1.24 6.08 -12.60
C SER A 55 -1.41 5.50 -14.01
N PRO A 56 -1.11 4.21 -14.26
CA PRO A 56 -1.60 3.56 -15.46
C PRO A 56 -3.12 3.52 -15.29
N THR A 57 -3.82 4.44 -15.93
CA THR A 57 -5.24 4.27 -16.20
C THR A 57 -5.34 3.01 -17.02
N HIS A 58 -5.87 1.93 -16.45
CA HIS A 58 -6.32 0.81 -17.26
C HIS A 58 -7.36 1.40 -18.23
N PRO A 59 -7.11 1.44 -19.55
CA PRO A 59 -8.20 1.72 -20.47
C PRO A 59 -9.14 0.54 -20.30
N GLN A 60 -10.37 0.79 -19.86
CA GLN A 60 -11.40 -0.22 -20.08
C GLN A 60 -11.41 -0.48 -21.59
N SER A 61 -11.11 -1.73 -21.92
CA SER A 61 -11.07 -2.27 -23.27
C SER A 61 -12.24 -1.71 -24.07
N GLY A 62 -11.92 -1.05 -25.18
CA GLY A 62 -12.90 -0.82 -26.23
C GLY A 62 -13.44 -2.16 -26.69
N VAL A 63 -14.69 -2.44 -26.35
CA VAL A 63 -15.52 -3.36 -27.12
C VAL A 63 -16.58 -2.49 -27.78
N SER A 64 -16.24 -2.03 -28.97
CA SER A 64 -17.17 -1.51 -29.96
C SER A 64 -18.19 -2.61 -30.30
N SER A 65 -19.37 -2.56 -29.69
CA SER A 65 -20.56 -3.23 -30.21
C SER A 65 -21.32 -2.21 -31.04
N GLN A 66 -21.02 -2.17 -32.33
CA GLN A 66 -21.91 -1.55 -33.30
C GLN A 66 -23.20 -2.36 -33.32
N ARG A 67 -24.29 -1.74 -32.85
CA ARG A 67 -25.65 -2.10 -33.21
C ARG A 67 -26.18 -1.00 -34.13
N ALA A 68 -26.25 -1.30 -35.41
CA ALA A 68 -27.11 -0.65 -36.40
C ALA A 68 -27.53 -1.74 -37.40
#